data_AF-A0A8H4LAM2-F1
#
_entry.id   AF-A0A8H4LAM2-F1
#
_cell.length_a   1.000
_cell.length_b   1.000
_cell.length_c   1.000
_cell.angle_alpha   90.00
_cell.angle_beta   90.00
_cell.angle_gamma   90.00
#
_symmetry.space_group_name_H-M   'P 1'
#
loop_
_entity.id
_entity.type
_entity.pdbx_description
1 polymer ?
#
loop_
_entity_poly.entity_id
_entity_poly.type
_entity_poly.pdbx_seq_one_letter_code
_entity_poly.pdbx_strand_id
1 'polypeptide(L)'
;MATKPPTPSSLGHPFQKIYKLSDSIMCAVCGLIADIDLLLSYARQEVLRYRLTRSTEIPVTKLVQRLADVSQEYTRHKTLRPLAASMTFAGYTDANGFQLLSLEVASVMHWKATAYGRDHLSLRRFLESGFAEGITSKKAAELAYEAFVKVSECFKRQCKIHRNGVP
;
A
#
# COMPACT_ATOMS: atom_id res chain seq x y z
N MET A 1 16.88 -24.40 -11.85
CA MET A 1 17.22 -23.43 -10.79
C MET A 1 16.31 -22.23 -10.95
N ALA A 2 15.30 -22.07 -10.09
CA ALA A 2 14.39 -20.94 -10.18
C ALA A 2 15.18 -19.66 -9.90
N THR A 3 15.38 -18.83 -10.94
CA THR A 3 15.93 -17.49 -10.78
C THR A 3 14.96 -16.74 -9.87
N LYS A 4 15.43 -16.35 -8.68
CA LYS A 4 14.67 -15.48 -7.78
C LYS A 4 14.24 -14.27 -8.60
N PRO A 5 12.95 -13.90 -8.66
CA PRO A 5 12.53 -12.72 -9.40
C PRO A 5 13.36 -11.53 -8.91
N PRO A 6 13.85 -10.67 -9.82
CA PRO A 6 14.69 -9.55 -9.46
C PRO A 6 13.97 -8.78 -8.35
N THR A 7 14.63 -8.66 -7.19
CA THR A 7 14.15 -7.74 -6.16
C THR A 7 14.13 -6.37 -6.81
N PRO A 8 12.99 -5.66 -6.85
CA PRO A 8 12.96 -4.31 -7.38
C PRO A 8 13.77 -3.45 -6.42
N SER A 9 15.07 -3.35 -6.69
CA SER A 9 15.89 -2.23 -6.31
C SER A 9 15.45 -1.06 -7.16
N SER A 10 15.21 0.08 -6.53
CA SER A 10 14.73 1.33 -7.13
C SER A 10 15.64 1.90 -8.23
N LEU A 11 16.82 1.31 -8.49
CA LEU A 11 17.69 1.62 -9.62
C LEU A 11 17.33 0.78 -10.85
N GLY A 12 16.53 1.34 -11.77
CA GLY A 12 16.56 0.96 -13.19
C GLY A 12 15.26 0.50 -13.85
N HIS A 13 14.14 0.40 -13.13
CA HIS A 13 12.85 0.03 -13.71
C HIS A 13 11.82 1.19 -13.60
N PRO A 14 10.85 1.30 -14.52
CA PRO A 14 9.76 2.27 -14.39
C PRO A 14 9.13 2.11 -13.00
N PHE A 15 9.03 3.22 -12.25
CA PHE A 15 8.65 3.27 -10.82
C PHE A 15 7.44 2.39 -10.50
N GLN A 16 7.69 1.14 -10.11
CA GLN A 16 6.64 0.20 -9.73
C GLN A 16 6.14 0.59 -8.33
N LYS A 17 4.83 0.85 -8.20
CA LYS A 17 4.22 1.23 -6.91
C LYS A 17 3.52 0.07 -6.19
N ILE A 18 3.52 -1.11 -6.81
CA ILE A 18 2.88 -2.32 -6.30
C ILE A 18 3.93 -3.42 -6.20
N TYR A 19 4.12 -3.96 -5.00
CA TYR A 19 5.15 -4.94 -4.69
C TYR A 19 4.51 -6.23 -4.18
N LYS A 20 4.95 -7.36 -4.73
CA LYS A 20 4.62 -8.69 -4.19
C LYS A 20 5.57 -9.03 -3.06
N LEU A 21 5.03 -9.37 -1.88
CA LEU A 21 5.81 -9.73 -0.69
C LEU A 21 5.86 -11.25 -0.47
N SER A 22 4.72 -11.92 -0.68
CA SER A 22 4.58 -13.39 -0.68
C SER A 22 3.60 -13.80 -1.77
N ASP A 23 3.34 -15.10 -1.92
CA ASP A 23 2.31 -15.57 -2.85
C ASP A 23 0.91 -15.11 -2.46
N SER A 24 0.60 -15.03 -1.16
CA SER A 24 -0.69 -14.52 -0.68
C SER A 24 -0.72 -13.03 -0.31
N ILE A 25 0.39 -12.29 -0.39
CA ILE A 25 0.46 -10.88 0.06
C ILE A 25 1.09 -9.96 -0.98
N MET A 26 0.37 -8.88 -1.29
CA MET A 26 0.83 -7.75 -2.10
C MET A 26 0.66 -6.44 -1.34
N CYS A 27 1.51 -5.45 -1.63
CA CYS A 27 1.36 -4.10 -1.11
C CYS A 27 1.48 -3.02 -2.18
N ALA A 28 0.65 -1.98 -2.07
CA ALA A 28 0.79 -0.73 -2.79
C ALA A 28 1.36 0.36 -1.87
N VAL A 29 2.19 1.25 -2.40
CA VAL A 29 2.95 2.22 -1.59
C VAL A 29 2.77 3.65 -2.08
N CYS A 30 2.79 4.60 -1.16
CA CYS A 30 2.86 6.03 -1.43
C CYS A 30 3.60 6.78 -0.32
N GLY A 31 4.25 7.89 -0.66
CA GLY A 31 5.08 8.66 0.28
C GLY A 31 6.53 8.75 -0.19
N LEU A 32 7.45 8.93 0.76
CA LEU A 32 8.87 9.06 0.50
C LEU A 32 9.49 7.71 0.14
N ILE A 33 10.09 7.62 -1.05
CA ILE A 33 10.60 6.36 -1.62
C ILE A 33 11.65 5.70 -0.71
N ALA A 34 12.54 6.48 -0.11
CA ALA A 34 13.56 5.95 0.80
C ALA A 34 12.97 5.24 2.04
N ASP A 35 11.90 5.79 2.61
CA ASP A 35 11.22 5.20 3.78
C ASP A 35 10.43 3.96 3.38
N ILE A 36 9.85 3.98 2.18
CA ILE A 36 9.14 2.85 1.59
C ILE A 36 10.11 1.69 1.36
N ASP A 37 11.29 1.94 0.78
CA ASP A 37 12.30 0.91 0.50
C ASP A 37 12.79 0.25 1.80
N LEU A 38 12.94 1.05 2.87
CA LEU A 38 13.25 0.56 4.20
C LEU A 38 12.15 -0.36 4.74
N LEU A 39 10.88 0.07 4.73
CA LEU A 39 9.75 -0.72 5.21
C LEU A 39 9.52 -1.99 4.37
N LEU A 40 9.70 -1.92 3.05
CA LEU A 40 9.62 -3.08 2.16
C LEU A 40 10.71 -4.11 2.48
N SER A 41 11.91 -3.64 2.82
CA SER A 41 13.02 -4.51 3.22
C SER A 41 12.70 -5.24 4.53
N TYR A 42 12.20 -4.53 5.54
CA TYR A 42 11.70 -5.13 6.78
C TYR A 42 10.57 -6.12 6.52
N ALA A 43 9.59 -5.77 5.69
CA ALA A 43 8.46 -6.62 5.37
C ALA A 43 8.90 -7.95 4.73
N ARG A 44 9.84 -7.89 3.78
CA ARG A 44 10.41 -9.09 3.13
C ARG A 44 11.14 -9.97 4.13
N GLN A 45 11.94 -9.36 5.01
CA GLN A 45 12.66 -10.09 6.05
C GLN A 45 11.69 -10.79 7.02
N GLU A 46 10.62 -10.11 7.44
CA GLU A 46 9.62 -10.67 8.34
C GLU A 46 8.84 -11.83 7.72
N VAL A 47 8.45 -11.71 6.45
CA VAL A 47 7.79 -12.81 5.70
C VAL A 47 8.69 -14.03 5.66
N LEU A 48 9.96 -13.86 5.29
CA LEU A 48 10.93 -14.95 5.23
C LEU A 48 11.19 -15.57 6.61
N ARG A 49 11.37 -14.73 7.63
CA ARG A 49 11.59 -15.19 9.01
C ARG A 49 10.41 -16.02 9.50
N TYR A 50 9.19 -15.54 9.28
CA TYR A 50 7.98 -16.27 9.68
C TYR A 50 7.87 -17.62 8.97
N ARG A 51 8.13 -17.65 7.66
CA ARG A 51 8.11 -18.87 6.85
C ARG A 51 9.16 -19.87 7.32
N LEU A 52 10.37 -19.42 7.66
CA LEU A 52 11.43 -20.29 8.18
C LEU A 52 11.09 -20.85 9.56
N THR A 53 10.46 -20.06 10.45
CA THR A 53 10.16 -20.51 11.82
C THR A 53 8.89 -21.39 11.90
N ARG A 54 7.86 -21.09 11.11
CA ARG A 54 6.54 -21.74 11.22
C ARG A 54 6.15 -22.58 10.00
N SER A 55 6.99 -22.67 8.97
CA SER A 55 6.71 -23.39 7.72
C SER A 55 5.37 -23.02 7.06
N THR A 56 4.83 -21.84 7.37
CA THR A 56 3.52 -21.34 6.93
C THR A 56 3.67 -19.89 6.48
N GLU A 57 2.76 -19.41 5.65
CA GLU A 57 2.74 -17.99 5.28
C GLU A 57 2.27 -17.11 6.46
N ILE A 58 2.84 -15.91 6.55
CA ILE A 58 2.45 -14.95 7.59
C ILE A 58 1.05 -14.39 7.28
N PRO A 59 0.14 -14.32 8.26
CA PRO A 59 -1.12 -13.61 8.08
C PRO A 59 -0.87 -12.11 7.85
N VAL A 60 -1.60 -11.51 6.91
CA VAL A 60 -1.39 -10.10 6.54
C VAL A 60 -1.55 -9.15 7.74
N THR A 61 -2.54 -9.37 8.61
CA THR A 61 -2.73 -8.57 9.84
C THR A 61 -1.48 -8.58 10.72
N LYS A 62 -0.81 -9.72 10.83
CA LYS A 62 0.39 -9.87 11.66
C LYS A 62 1.60 -9.18 11.04
N LEU A 63 1.76 -9.26 9.73
CA LEU A 63 2.81 -8.55 9.01
C LEU A 63 2.65 -7.03 9.18
N VAL A 64 1.43 -6.52 8.95
CA VAL A 64 1.15 -5.08 9.05
C VAL A 64 1.34 -4.58 10.48
N GLN A 65 0.93 -5.35 11.49
CA GLN A 65 1.17 -5.00 12.89
C GLN A 65 2.67 -4.89 13.20
N ARG A 66 3.51 -5.79 12.67
CA ARG A 66 4.96 -5.69 12.87
C ARG A 66 5.57 -4.46 12.21
N LEU A 67 5.11 -4.09 11.03
CA LEU A 67 5.57 -2.87 10.37
C LEU A 67 5.08 -1.60 11.10
N ALA A 68 3.91 -1.64 11.72
CA ALA A 68 3.43 -0.58 12.60
C ALA A 68 4.30 -0.44 13.85
N ASP A 69 4.68 -1.54 14.49
CA ASP A 69 5.59 -1.54 15.63
C ASP A 69 6.93 -0.87 15.26
N VAL A 70 7.52 -1.27 14.13
CA VAL A 70 8.77 -0.66 13.61
C VAL A 70 8.59 0.83 13.36
N SER A 71 7.53 1.22 12.66
CA SER A 71 7.26 2.64 12.36
C SER A 71 7.01 3.48 13.62
N GLN A 72 6.38 2.88 14.65
CA GLN A 72 6.18 3.50 15.94
C GLN A 72 7.50 3.70 16.71
N GLU A 73 8.48 2.82 16.55
CA GLU A 73 9.82 3.01 17.12
C GLU A 73 10.48 4.27 16.57
N TYR A 74 10.42 4.52 15.26
CA TYR A 74 10.93 5.76 14.66
C TYR A 74 10.24 7.02 15.20
N THR A 75 8.99 6.91 15.64
CA THR A 75 8.21 8.04 16.20
C THR A 75 8.54 8.30 17.67
N ARG A 76 8.78 7.23 18.45
CA ARG A 76 9.07 7.36 19.89
C ARG A 76 10.50 7.81 20.18
N HIS A 77 11.45 7.47 19.31
CA HIS A 77 12.84 7.89 19.48
C HIS A 77 13.00 9.37 19.10
N LYS A 78 13.25 10.23 20.10
CA LYS A 78 13.36 11.70 19.94
C LYS A 78 14.42 12.16 18.93
N THR A 79 15.39 11.30 18.59
CA THR A 79 16.49 11.61 17.66
C THR A 79 16.17 11.20 16.22
N LEU A 80 15.14 10.37 16.01
CA LEU A 80 14.76 9.86 14.69
C LEU A 80 13.57 10.64 14.15
N ARG A 81 13.51 10.78 12.82
CA ARG A 81 12.31 11.32 12.16
C ARG A 81 11.28 10.21 11.96
N PRO A 82 9.96 10.51 12.05
CA PRO A 82 8.91 9.59 11.65
C PRO A 82 9.04 9.20 10.16
N LEU A 83 8.60 7.98 9.84
CA LEU A 83 8.58 7.47 8.47
C LEU A 83 7.41 8.11 7.70
N ALA A 84 7.72 8.72 6.56
CA ALA A 84 6.76 9.39 5.69
C ALA A 84 6.27 8.44 4.59
N ALA A 85 5.76 7.27 5.00
CA ALA A 85 5.29 6.22 4.11
C ALA A 85 3.88 5.77 4.52
N SER A 86 3.01 5.65 3.53
CA SER A 86 1.70 5.02 3.66
C SER A 86 1.67 3.80 2.74
N MET A 87 1.30 2.65 3.28
CA MET A 87 1.28 1.39 2.56
C MET A 87 -0.09 0.74 2.69
N THR A 88 -0.61 0.16 1.62
CA THR A 88 -1.84 -0.63 1.62
C THR A 88 -1.49 -2.06 1.27
N PHE A 89 -1.96 -3.02 2.06
CA PHE A 89 -1.70 -4.44 1.92
C PHE A 89 -2.99 -5.15 1.55
N ALA A 90 -2.92 -5.94 0.49
CA ALA A 90 -3.95 -6.90 0.12
C ALA A 90 -3.38 -8.29 0.40
N GLY A 91 -4.09 -9.07 1.20
CA GLY A 91 -3.68 -10.42 1.53
C GLY A 91 -4.85 -11.38 1.60
N TYR A 92 -4.56 -12.66 1.38
CA TYR A 92 -5.49 -13.76 1.60
C TYR A 92 -4.92 -14.73 2.64
N THR A 93 -5.78 -15.28 3.48
CA THR A 93 -5.44 -16.36 4.41
C THR A 93 -6.66 -17.23 4.63
N ASP A 94 -6.49 -18.55 4.68
CA ASP A 94 -7.61 -19.49 4.80
C ASP A 94 -8.50 -19.23 6.03
N ALA A 95 -7.92 -18.75 7.13
CA ALA A 95 -8.66 -18.43 8.34
C ALA A 95 -9.51 -17.15 8.26
N ASN A 96 -9.04 -16.14 7.51
CA ASN A 96 -9.62 -14.78 7.55
C ASN A 96 -10.17 -14.30 6.19
N GLY A 97 -9.98 -15.07 5.13
CA GLY A 97 -10.33 -14.68 3.76
C GLY A 97 -9.47 -13.53 3.23
N PHE A 98 -10.03 -12.77 2.29
CA PHE A 98 -9.39 -11.58 1.71
C PHE A 98 -9.47 -10.40 2.68
N GLN A 99 -8.34 -9.75 2.91
CA GLN A 99 -8.24 -8.60 3.78
C GLN A 99 -7.47 -7.47 3.10
N LEU A 100 -7.97 -6.25 3.28
CA LEU A 100 -7.32 -5.03 2.85
C LEU A 100 -6.99 -4.20 4.09
N LEU A 101 -5.70 -3.99 4.33
CA LEU A 101 -5.21 -3.22 5.47
C LEU A 101 -4.37 -2.05 5.00
N SER A 102 -4.39 -0.96 5.75
CA SER A 102 -3.46 0.14 5.56
C SER A 102 -2.53 0.29 6.76
N LEU A 103 -1.33 0.76 6.46
CA LEU A 103 -0.34 1.22 7.42
C LEU A 103 -0.04 2.69 7.14
N GLU A 104 -0.23 3.54 8.16
CA GLU A 104 0.27 4.91 8.19
C GLU A 104 0.94 5.18 9.53
N VAL A 105 2.24 5.44 9.52
CA VAL A 105 3.05 5.63 10.73
C VAL A 105 2.80 4.47 11.72
N ALA A 106 2.09 4.70 12.83
CA ALA A 106 1.79 3.68 13.84
C ALA A 106 0.34 3.15 13.78
N SER A 107 -0.44 3.57 12.78
CA SER A 107 -1.86 3.24 12.66
C SER A 107 -2.08 2.11 11.65
N VAL A 108 -2.82 1.08 12.10
CA VAL A 108 -3.29 -0.01 11.26
C VAL A 108 -4.80 0.09 11.16
N MET A 109 -5.32 0.14 9.92
CA MET A 109 -6.76 0.20 9.68
C MET A 109 -7.19 -0.87 8.67
N HIS A 110 -8.40 -1.40 8.87
CA HIS A 110 -9.04 -2.36 7.95
C HIS A 110 -9.99 -1.61 7.03
N TRP A 111 -9.96 -1.96 5.74
CA TRP A 111 -10.77 -1.32 4.72
C TRP A 111 -11.55 -2.33 3.91
N LYS A 112 -12.73 -1.92 3.44
CA LYS A 112 -13.44 -2.60 2.35
C LYS A 112 -12.97 -2.08 0.99
N ALA A 113 -12.86 -0.75 0.89
CA ALA A 113 -12.24 -0.05 -0.21
C ALA A 113 -11.52 1.18 0.34
N THR A 114 -10.34 1.50 -0.19
CA THR A 114 -9.57 2.66 0.26
C THR A 114 -8.72 3.20 -0.89
N ALA A 115 -8.36 4.48 -0.77
CA ALA A 115 -7.43 5.15 -1.65
C ALA A 115 -6.44 5.95 -0.78
N TYR A 116 -5.21 6.07 -1.25
CA TYR A 116 -4.17 6.86 -0.61
C TYR A 116 -3.45 7.75 -1.64
N GLY A 117 -2.87 8.85 -1.16
CA GLY A 117 -2.20 9.85 -1.99
C GLY A 117 -3.01 11.13 -2.16
N ARG A 118 -2.91 11.75 -3.34
CA ARG A 118 -3.56 13.04 -3.63
C ARG A 118 -5.08 12.85 -3.75
N ASP A 119 -5.83 13.75 -3.12
CA ASP A 119 -7.31 13.75 -3.14
C ASP A 119 -7.94 12.43 -2.66
N HIS A 120 -7.25 11.73 -1.75
CA HIS A 120 -7.67 10.42 -1.27
C HIS A 120 -9.02 10.44 -0.54
N LEU A 121 -9.38 11.53 0.15
CA LEU A 121 -10.66 11.65 0.86
C LEU A 121 -11.86 11.59 -0.10
N SER A 122 -11.79 12.32 -1.21
CA SER A 122 -12.84 12.35 -2.23
C SER A 122 -12.96 10.99 -2.94
N LEU A 123 -11.81 10.38 -3.27
CA LEU A 123 -11.74 9.06 -3.88
C LEU A 123 -12.29 7.97 -2.98
N ARG A 124 -11.94 8.03 -1.69
CA ARG A 124 -12.37 7.03 -0.74
C ARG A 124 -13.88 7.05 -0.56
N ARG A 125 -14.50 8.24 -0.48
CA ARG A 125 -15.97 8.37 -0.49
C ARG A 125 -16.60 7.80 -1.77
N PHE A 126 -15.98 8.07 -2.92
CA PHE A 126 -16.45 7.51 -4.20
C PHE A 126 -16.38 5.97 -4.21
N LEU A 127 -15.26 5.40 -3.77
CA LEU A 127 -15.07 3.96 -3.65
C LEU A 127 -16.04 3.34 -2.64
N GLU A 128 -16.23 3.96 -1.47
CA GLU A 128 -17.17 3.51 -0.44
C GLU A 128 -18.62 3.53 -0.96
N SER A 129 -18.99 4.51 -1.80
CA SER A 129 -20.33 4.59 -2.39
C SER A 129 -20.59 3.58 -3.51
N GLY A 130 -19.55 3.19 -4.26
CA GLY A 130 -19.66 2.24 -5.37
C GLY A 130 -19.38 0.79 -4.98
N PHE A 131 -18.81 0.55 -3.79
CA PHE A 131 -18.47 -0.77 -3.31
C PHE A 131 -19.68 -1.48 -2.69
N ALA A 132 -19.94 -2.69 -3.14
CA ALA A 132 -20.94 -3.60 -2.57
C ALA A 132 -20.28 -4.92 -2.16
N GLU A 133 -20.77 -5.55 -1.09
CA GLU A 133 -20.31 -6.87 -0.66
C GLU A 133 -20.65 -7.91 -1.73
N GLY A 134 -19.67 -8.73 -2.13
CA GLY A 134 -19.83 -9.74 -3.19
C GLY A 134 -19.63 -9.23 -4.63
N ILE A 135 -19.04 -8.04 -4.81
CA ILE A 135 -18.71 -7.52 -6.14
C ILE A 135 -17.76 -8.46 -6.92
N THR A 136 -18.07 -8.69 -8.20
CA THR A 136 -17.18 -9.44 -9.11
C THR A 136 -15.87 -8.69 -9.33
N SER A 137 -14.75 -9.41 -9.41
CA SER A 137 -13.42 -8.86 -9.66
C SER A 137 -13.34 -7.89 -10.85
N LYS A 138 -14.07 -8.18 -11.94
CA LYS A 138 -14.16 -7.29 -13.11
C LYS A 138 -14.77 -5.93 -12.78
N LYS A 139 -15.92 -5.92 -12.10
CA LYS A 139 -16.62 -4.69 -11.73
C LYS A 139 -15.84 -3.89 -10.69
N ALA A 140 -15.13 -4.56 -9.79
CA ALA A 140 -14.22 -3.91 -8.85
C ALA A 140 -13.03 -3.23 -9.57
N ALA A 141 -12.49 -3.86 -10.61
CA ALA A 141 -11.44 -3.27 -11.43
C ALA A 141 -11.93 -2.05 -12.24
N GLU A 142 -13.16 -2.12 -12.78
CA GLU A 142 -13.81 -0.99 -13.45
C GLU A 142 -13.99 0.19 -12.49
N LEU A 143 -14.51 -0.04 -11.28
CA LEU A 143 -14.66 0.99 -10.25
C LEU A 143 -13.31 1.65 -9.89
N ALA A 144 -12.25 0.84 -9.76
CA ALA A 144 -10.91 1.34 -9.49
C ALA A 144 -10.35 2.18 -10.66
N TYR A 145 -10.64 1.78 -11.89
CA TYR A 145 -10.26 2.53 -13.09
C TYR A 145 -10.99 3.87 -13.18
N GLU A 146 -12.30 3.90 -12.92
CA GLU A 146 -13.09 5.12 -12.88
C GLU A 146 -12.57 6.10 -11.81
N ALA A 147 -12.25 5.59 -10.63
CA ALA A 147 -11.63 6.38 -9.56
C ALA A 147 -10.30 6.99 -10.03
N PHE A 148 -9.46 6.21 -10.71
CA PHE A 148 -8.18 6.70 -11.24
C PHE A 148 -8.36 7.77 -12.34
N VAL A 149 -9.31 7.59 -13.25
CA VAL A 149 -9.61 8.56 -14.31
C VAL A 149 -10.04 9.90 -13.71
N LYS A 150 -10.92 9.87 -12.70
CA LYS A 150 -11.40 11.07 -11.99
C LYS A 150 -10.24 11.89 -11.40
N VAL A 151 -9.21 11.23 -10.88
CA VAL A 151 -8.00 11.88 -10.36
C VAL A 151 -7.15 12.46 -11.48
N SER A 152 -6.99 11.72 -12.59
CA SER A 152 -6.21 12.16 -13.74
C SER A 152 -6.79 13.43 -14.37
N GLU A 153 -8.12 13.53 -14.44
CA GLU A 153 -8.80 14.74 -14.90
C GLU A 153 -8.65 15.90 -13.91
N CYS A 154 -8.81 15.65 -12.61
CA CYS A 154 -8.58 16.65 -11.56
C CYS A 154 -7.15 17.20 -11.64
N PHE A 155 -6.16 16.33 -11.85
CA PHE A 155 -4.76 16.70 -12.03
C PHE A 155 -4.56 17.66 -13.22
N LYS A 156 -5.13 17.34 -14.40
CA LYS A 156 -5.04 18.20 -15.59
C LYS A 156 -5.67 19.57 -15.35
N ARG A 157 -6.81 19.64 -14.65
CA ARG A 157 -7.49 20.90 -14.31
C ARG A 157 -6.64 21.74 -13.36
N GLN A 158 -6.07 21.13 -12.33
CA GLN A 158 -5.27 21.83 -11.33
C GLN A 158 -3.96 22.37 -11.89
N CYS A 159 -3.29 21.62 -12.79
CA CYS A 159 -2.12 22.11 -13.51
C CYS A 159 -2.44 23.30 -14.44
N LYS A 160 -3.62 23.34 -15.06
CA LYS A 160 -4.06 24.49 -15.88
C LYS A 160 -4.30 25.74 -15.04
N ILE A 161 -4.94 25.59 -13.87
CA ILE A 161 -5.17 26.71 -12.94
C ILE A 161 -3.84 27.29 -12.45
N HIS A 162 -2.87 26.44 -12.10
CA HIS A 162 -1.56 26.90 -11.64
C HIS A 162 -0.73 27.56 -12.76
N ARG A 163 -0.92 27.16 -14.03
CA ARG A 163 -0.28 27.82 -15.19
C ARG A 163 -0.91 29.17 -15.56
N ASN A 164 -2.19 29.35 -15.29
CA ASN A 164 -2.94 30.56 -15.64
C ASN A 164 -3.12 31.53 -14.45
N GLY A 165 -2.53 31.21 -13.29
CA GLY A 165 -2.72 31.91 -12.02
C GLY A 165 -1.41 32.34 -11.37
N VAL A 166 -0.39 32.67 -12.16
CA VAL A 166 0.76 33.45 -11.68
C VAL A 166 0.56 34.88 -12.20
N PRO A 167 0.53 35.93 -11.36
CA PRO A 167 0.78 37.28 -11.85
C PRO A 167 2.19 37.38 -12.47
#